data_AF-A0A1H5ZR10-F1
#
_entry.id   AF-A0A1H5ZR10-F1
#
_cell.length_a   1.000
_cell.length_b   1.000
_cell.length_c   1.000
_cell.angle_alpha   90.00
_cell.angle_beta   90.00
_cell.angle_gamma   90.00
#
_symmetry.space_group_name_H-M   'P 1'
#
loop_
_entity.id
_entity.type
_entity.pdbx_description
1 polymer ?
#
loop_
_entity_poly.entity_id
_entity_poly.type
_entity_poly.pdbx_seq_one_letter_code
_entity_poly.pdbx_strand_id
1 'polypeptide(L)'
;MKAMLRTIFNETKRSERSDERLEQAFTSIKRYLNVLQLSRHSSPSYSPKKLHRLYVWTQGFLDALDELEESKYCAGRFAERVKKSYLDEMRPEELDDYRRYVYFYKNALIRLFSVLDKLGYFLNDLFDLKTETLKTHFSFFTVLRKMRESGVHPALQQKLYELKIEAKQPLQVLRNQRNMEIHYVNVEMLDDLMQSHSYLGDRIQVEDIADNLAQLNRGYEMVCMTMDLVFQYISRGSIGENGEENHGGGTQNGSYHGQRERARQNGGADAGQSRV
;
A
#
# COMPACT_ATOMS: atom_id res chain seq x y z
N MET A 1 -14.14 3.13 -17.80
CA MET A 1 -14.46 3.24 -16.35
C MET A 1 -15.77 3.98 -16.16
N LYS A 2 -16.73 3.31 -15.53
CA LYS A 2 -18.13 3.73 -15.29
C LYS A 2 -18.18 4.55 -14.00
N ALA A 3 -18.62 5.82 -14.05
CA ALA A 3 -18.88 6.58 -12.82
C ALA A 3 -20.28 6.23 -12.31
N MET A 4 -20.34 5.32 -11.34
CA MET A 4 -21.60 4.74 -10.89
C MET A 4 -22.27 5.59 -9.79
N LEU A 5 -21.53 6.21 -8.88
CA LEU A 5 -22.13 6.79 -7.66
C LEU A 5 -22.52 8.27 -7.80
N ARG A 6 -21.82 9.06 -8.63
CA ARG A 6 -22.24 10.45 -8.95
C ARG A 6 -23.65 10.57 -9.52
N THR A 7 -24.16 9.50 -10.14
CA THR A 7 -25.54 9.44 -10.64
C THR A 7 -26.59 9.57 -9.53
N ILE A 8 -26.25 9.25 -8.27
CA ILE A 8 -27.11 9.47 -7.09
C ILE A 8 -27.47 10.95 -6.94
N PHE A 9 -26.60 11.84 -7.40
CA PHE A 9 -26.79 13.30 -7.33
C PHE A 9 -27.22 13.92 -8.66
N ASN A 10 -27.64 13.10 -9.64
CA ASN A 10 -27.94 13.53 -11.02
C ASN A 10 -26.78 14.25 -11.71
N GLU A 11 -25.54 13.91 -11.34
CA GLU A 11 -24.35 14.53 -11.88
C GLU A 11 -23.69 13.65 -12.93
N THR A 12 -23.04 14.32 -13.89
CA THR A 12 -22.24 13.66 -14.90
C THR A 12 -20.93 13.14 -14.29
N LYS A 13 -20.27 12.25 -15.02
CA LYS A 13 -18.97 11.69 -14.62
C LYS A 13 -17.98 12.81 -14.32
N ARG A 14 -17.13 12.59 -13.30
CA ARG A 14 -15.98 13.43 -12.95
C ARG A 14 -15.25 13.90 -14.22
N SER A 15 -15.16 15.22 -14.41
CA SER A 15 -14.31 15.76 -15.47
C SER A 15 -12.85 15.51 -15.09
N GLU A 16 -12.02 15.08 -16.05
CA GLU A 16 -10.63 14.67 -15.78
C GLU A 16 -9.83 15.75 -15.03
N ARG A 17 -10.22 17.02 -15.16
CA ARG A 17 -9.56 18.20 -14.55
C ARG A 17 -9.98 18.54 -13.12
N SER A 18 -10.89 17.79 -12.50
CA SER A 18 -11.43 18.16 -11.17
C SER A 18 -10.66 17.56 -9.99
N ASP A 19 -9.79 16.57 -10.23
CA ASP A 19 -8.92 15.96 -9.21
C ASP A 19 -7.54 15.65 -9.80
N GLU A 20 -6.63 16.63 -9.68
CA GLU A 20 -5.29 16.56 -10.25
C GLU A 20 -4.46 15.40 -9.67
N ARG A 21 -4.64 15.08 -8.38
CA ARG A 21 -3.88 14.01 -7.71
C ARG A 21 -4.27 12.64 -8.24
N LEU A 22 -5.58 12.43 -8.42
CA LEU A 22 -6.07 11.19 -9.01
C LEU A 22 -5.68 11.07 -10.48
N GLU A 23 -5.73 12.17 -11.24
CA GLU A 23 -5.32 12.20 -12.64
C GLU A 23 -3.83 11.84 -12.81
N GLN A 24 -2.97 12.38 -11.94
CA GLN A 24 -1.54 12.04 -11.90
C GLN A 24 -1.34 10.53 -11.63
N ALA A 25 -1.99 10.00 -10.60
CA ALA A 25 -1.93 8.58 -10.27
C ALA A 25 -2.40 7.69 -11.44
N PHE A 26 -3.55 8.02 -12.04
CA PHE A 26 -4.09 7.31 -13.22
C PHE A 26 -3.13 7.34 -14.40
N THR A 27 -2.53 8.49 -14.67
CA THR A 27 -1.58 8.66 -15.76
C THR A 27 -0.36 7.78 -15.56
N SER A 28 0.19 7.74 -14.35
CA SER A 28 1.35 6.91 -14.00
C SER A 28 1.03 5.42 -14.04
N ILE A 29 -0.14 4.99 -13.54
CA ILE A 29 -0.59 3.61 -13.63
C ILE A 29 -0.77 3.17 -15.09
N LYS A 30 -1.44 3.99 -15.91
CA LYS A 30 -1.64 3.71 -17.35
C LYS A 30 -0.31 3.65 -18.10
N ARG A 31 0.66 4.50 -17.75
CA ARG A 31 2.01 4.44 -18.32
C ARG A 31 2.66 3.08 -18.04
N TYR A 32 2.57 2.59 -16.81
CA TYR A 32 3.11 1.27 -16.48
C TYR A 32 2.37 0.12 -17.19
N LEU A 33 1.04 0.21 -17.35
CA LEU A 33 0.30 -0.75 -18.17
C LEU A 33 0.84 -0.83 -19.60
N ASN A 34 1.15 0.31 -20.21
CA ASN A 34 1.73 0.35 -21.55
C ASN A 34 3.12 -0.31 -21.57
N VAL A 35 3.96 -0.07 -20.57
CA VAL A 35 5.26 -0.77 -20.42
C VAL A 35 5.07 -2.28 -20.36
N LEU A 36 4.14 -2.77 -19.52
CA LEU A 36 3.88 -4.20 -19.36
C LEU A 36 3.40 -4.84 -20.68
N GLN A 37 2.56 -4.12 -21.44
CA GLN A 37 2.08 -4.58 -22.74
C GLN A 37 3.22 -4.66 -23.77
N LEU A 38 4.10 -3.65 -23.83
CA LEU A 38 5.26 -3.66 -24.72
C LEU A 38 6.23 -4.79 -24.35
N SER A 39 6.47 -5.00 -23.05
CA SER A 39 7.34 -6.07 -22.52
C SER A 39 6.81 -7.48 -22.82
N ARG A 40 5.54 -7.64 -23.21
CA ARG A 40 5.00 -8.93 -23.66
C ARG A 40 5.56 -9.34 -25.03
N HIS A 41 5.94 -8.36 -25.85
CA HIS A 41 6.33 -8.56 -27.24
C HIS A 41 7.85 -8.47 -27.46
N SER A 42 8.60 -8.07 -26.45
CA SER A 42 10.06 -7.93 -26.45
C SER A 42 10.63 -8.71 -25.27
N SER A 43 11.69 -9.50 -25.46
CA SER A 43 12.31 -10.42 -24.48
C SER A 43 11.92 -10.12 -23.02
N PRO A 44 10.93 -10.85 -22.46
CA PRO A 44 10.27 -10.40 -21.25
C PRO A 44 11.20 -10.54 -20.03
N SER A 45 11.39 -9.44 -19.30
CA SER A 45 12.16 -9.42 -18.04
C SER A 45 11.51 -10.26 -16.92
N TYR A 46 10.25 -10.66 -17.10
CA TYR A 46 9.50 -11.48 -16.17
C TYR A 46 8.98 -12.75 -16.86
N SER A 47 8.78 -13.80 -16.07
CA SER A 47 8.04 -14.97 -16.58
C SER A 47 6.62 -14.54 -17.04
N PRO A 48 6.03 -15.20 -18.06
CA PRO A 48 4.71 -14.84 -18.56
C PRO A 48 3.63 -14.80 -17.46
N LYS A 49 3.71 -15.70 -16.48
CA LYS A 49 2.81 -15.73 -15.32
C LYS A 49 2.96 -14.49 -14.42
N LYS A 50 4.20 -14.09 -14.10
CA LYS A 50 4.46 -12.88 -13.30
C LYS A 50 4.02 -11.61 -14.06
N LEU A 51 4.32 -11.53 -15.35
CA LEU A 51 3.89 -10.40 -16.20
C LEU A 51 2.36 -10.25 -16.22
N HIS A 52 1.63 -11.35 -16.43
CA HIS A 52 0.17 -11.32 -16.43
C HIS A 52 -0.40 -10.90 -15.06
N ARG A 53 0.17 -11.41 -13.96
CA ARG A 53 -0.23 -11.02 -12.60
C ARG A 53 -0.01 -9.52 -12.35
N LEU A 54 1.16 -8.99 -12.71
CA LEU A 54 1.46 -7.56 -12.59
C LEU A 54 0.48 -6.72 -13.42
N TYR A 55 0.14 -7.15 -14.63
CA TYR A 55 -0.84 -6.47 -15.47
C TYR A 55 -2.23 -6.41 -14.82
N VAL A 56 -2.74 -7.55 -14.35
CA VAL A 56 -4.06 -7.64 -13.71
C VAL A 56 -4.12 -6.78 -12.44
N TRP A 57 -3.09 -6.85 -11.59
CA TRP A 57 -3.01 -5.99 -10.40
C TRP A 57 -2.96 -4.51 -10.76
N THR A 58 -2.14 -4.14 -11.74
CA THR A 58 -2.01 -2.75 -12.20
C THR A 58 -3.35 -2.21 -12.70
N GLN A 59 -4.10 -3.00 -13.47
CA GLN A 59 -5.44 -2.62 -13.93
C GLN A 59 -6.42 -2.46 -12.76
N GLY A 60 -6.39 -3.39 -11.79
CA GLY A 60 -7.27 -3.33 -10.62
C GLY A 60 -7.05 -2.12 -9.72
N PHE A 61 -5.88 -1.48 -9.77
CA PHE A 61 -5.65 -0.22 -9.05
C PHE A 61 -6.43 0.97 -9.63
N LEU A 62 -6.69 0.99 -10.94
CA LEU A 62 -7.51 2.04 -11.55
C LEU A 62 -8.93 2.02 -10.98
N ASP A 63 -9.54 0.83 -10.95
CA ASP A 63 -10.89 0.65 -10.41
C ASP A 63 -10.91 0.94 -8.90
N ALA A 64 -9.93 0.46 -8.14
CA ALA A 64 -9.87 0.66 -6.69
C ALA A 64 -9.72 2.14 -6.29
N LEU A 65 -8.96 2.93 -7.05
CA LEU A 65 -8.81 4.36 -6.84
C LEU A 65 -10.08 5.14 -7.24
N ASP A 66 -10.73 4.76 -8.34
CA ASP A 66 -12.00 5.37 -8.76
C ASP A 66 -13.09 5.14 -7.70
N GLU A 67 -13.20 3.91 -7.19
CA GLU A 67 -14.14 3.59 -6.11
C GLU A 67 -13.84 4.34 -4.80
N LEU A 68 -12.56 4.52 -4.47
CA LEU A 68 -12.15 5.31 -3.30
C LEU A 68 -12.58 6.77 -3.45
N GLU A 69 -12.32 7.38 -4.61
CA GLU A 69 -12.74 8.75 -4.88
C GLU A 69 -14.26 8.90 -4.84
N GLU A 70 -15.00 8.01 -5.51
CA GLU A 70 -16.47 8.08 -5.53
C GLU A 70 -17.07 7.90 -4.13
N SER A 71 -16.46 7.06 -3.27
CA SER A 71 -16.87 6.90 -1.87
C SER A 71 -16.63 8.18 -1.06
N LYS A 72 -15.44 8.79 -1.21
CA LYS A 72 -15.09 10.09 -0.60
C LYS A 72 -16.05 11.19 -1.05
N TYR A 73 -16.35 11.22 -2.34
CA TYR A 73 -17.25 12.18 -2.95
C TYR A 73 -18.66 12.09 -2.35
N CYS A 74 -19.22 10.88 -2.33
CA CYS A 74 -20.56 10.66 -1.77
C CYS A 74 -20.62 11.01 -0.28
N ALA A 75 -19.58 10.65 0.49
CA ALA A 75 -19.49 11.04 1.90
C ALA A 75 -19.54 12.58 2.05
N GLY A 76 -18.73 13.32 1.30
CA GLY A 76 -18.76 14.79 1.34
C GLY A 76 -20.12 15.39 1.00
N ARG A 77 -20.79 14.87 -0.04
CA ARG A 77 -22.08 15.40 -0.50
C ARG A 77 -23.23 15.16 0.45
N PHE A 78 -23.25 14.01 1.14
CA PHE A 78 -24.25 13.77 2.18
C PHE A 78 -23.92 14.54 3.47
N ALA A 79 -22.65 14.69 3.82
CA ALA A 79 -22.21 15.50 4.96
C ALA A 79 -22.64 16.98 4.84
N GLU A 80 -22.60 17.56 3.65
CA GLU A 80 -23.07 18.93 3.39
C GLU A 80 -24.54 19.16 3.80
N ARG A 81 -25.33 18.09 3.90
CA ARG A 81 -26.77 18.14 4.22
C ARG A 81 -27.06 17.92 5.70
N VAL A 82 -26.07 17.52 6.50
CA VAL A 82 -26.17 17.36 7.95
C VAL A 82 -25.86 18.70 8.64
N LYS A 83 -26.72 19.14 9.56
CA LYS A 83 -26.65 20.45 10.24
C LYS A 83 -26.75 20.35 11.76
N LYS A 84 -27.48 19.36 12.28
CA LYS A 84 -27.68 19.16 13.71
C LYS A 84 -26.50 18.45 14.35
N SER A 85 -26.21 18.82 15.60
CA SER A 85 -25.15 18.21 16.40
C SER A 85 -25.62 16.98 17.17
N TYR A 86 -26.92 16.69 17.19
CA TYR A 86 -27.51 15.53 17.86
C TYR A 86 -28.50 14.80 16.95
N LEU A 87 -28.54 13.48 17.05
CA LEU A 87 -29.38 12.64 16.18
C LEU A 87 -30.88 12.83 16.42
N ASP A 88 -31.29 13.07 17.66
CA ASP A 88 -32.69 13.29 18.05
C ASP A 88 -33.23 14.66 17.60
N GLU A 89 -32.35 15.58 17.20
CA GLU A 89 -32.73 16.88 16.64
C GLU A 89 -32.89 16.87 15.12
N MET A 90 -32.46 15.80 14.45
CA MET A 90 -32.53 15.66 13.00
C MET A 90 -33.96 15.37 12.55
N ARG A 91 -34.37 16.02 11.46
CA ARG A 91 -35.57 15.59 10.73
C ARG A 91 -35.30 14.27 10.02
N PRO A 92 -36.33 13.47 9.68
CA PRO A 92 -36.15 12.17 9.02
C PRO A 92 -35.23 12.22 7.79
N GLU A 93 -35.35 13.27 6.96
CA GLU A 93 -34.53 13.42 5.76
C GLU A 93 -33.05 13.68 6.07
N GLU A 94 -32.79 14.49 7.10
CA GLU A 94 -31.43 14.80 7.56
C GLU A 94 -30.78 13.58 8.22
N LEU A 95 -31.55 12.81 8.98
CA LEU A 95 -31.09 11.56 9.59
C LEU A 95 -30.70 10.53 8.52
N ASP A 96 -31.48 10.45 7.44
CA ASP A 96 -31.15 9.60 6.29
C ASP A 96 -29.88 10.05 5.56
N ASP A 97 -29.70 11.36 5.38
CA ASP A 97 -28.47 11.90 4.81
C ASP A 97 -27.26 11.65 5.71
N TYR A 98 -27.41 11.79 7.03
CA TYR A 98 -26.38 11.41 8.00
C TYR A 98 -26.00 9.92 7.89
N ARG A 99 -26.99 9.01 7.85
CA ARG A 99 -26.75 7.57 7.67
C ARG A 99 -26.01 7.26 6.37
N ARG A 100 -26.34 7.96 5.28
CA ARG A 100 -25.65 7.81 3.99
C ARG A 100 -24.22 8.35 4.06
N TYR A 101 -24.00 9.49 4.70
CA TYR A 101 -22.65 9.99 5.00
C TYR A 101 -21.84 8.92 5.73
N VAL A 102 -22.34 8.38 6.85
CA VAL A 102 -21.66 7.35 7.65
C VAL A 102 -21.33 6.13 6.79
N TYR A 103 -22.29 5.67 5.98
CA TYR A 103 -22.10 4.53 5.08
C TYR A 103 -20.96 4.76 4.07
N PHE A 104 -20.99 5.87 3.34
CA PHE A 104 -19.97 6.16 2.33
C PHE A 104 -18.60 6.49 2.96
N TYR A 105 -18.59 7.14 4.11
CA TYR A 105 -17.38 7.44 4.88
C TYR A 105 -16.66 6.17 5.30
N LYS A 106 -17.37 5.23 5.95
CA LYS A 106 -16.82 3.93 6.36
C LYS A 106 -16.30 3.13 5.16
N ASN A 107 -17.04 3.15 4.05
CA ASN A 107 -16.62 2.54 2.80
C ASN A 107 -15.31 3.16 2.25
N ALA A 108 -15.18 4.49 2.30
CA ALA A 108 -13.96 5.18 1.89
C ALA A 108 -12.76 4.80 2.77
N LEU A 109 -12.95 4.70 4.10
CA LEU A 109 -11.91 4.24 5.04
C LEU A 109 -11.40 2.83 4.68
N ILE A 110 -12.32 1.88 4.49
CA ILE A 110 -11.97 0.50 4.15
C ILE A 110 -11.22 0.44 2.82
N ARG A 111 -11.70 1.17 1.81
CA ARG A 111 -11.06 1.22 0.49
C ARG A 111 -9.67 1.85 0.54
N LEU A 112 -9.48 2.92 1.30
CA LEU A 112 -8.19 3.60 1.46
C LEU A 112 -7.11 2.61 1.93
N PHE A 113 -7.37 1.87 3.01
CA PHE A 113 -6.40 0.89 3.51
C PHE A 113 -6.29 -0.34 2.60
N SER A 114 -7.38 -0.76 1.96
CA SER A 114 -7.35 -1.87 1.01
C SER A 114 -6.48 -1.56 -0.22
N VAL A 115 -6.48 -0.31 -0.70
CA VAL A 115 -5.58 0.13 -1.79
C VAL A 115 -4.13 0.04 -1.36
N LEU A 116 -3.80 0.55 -0.17
CA LEU A 116 -2.44 0.47 0.38
C LEU A 116 -2.00 -0.98 0.58
N ASP A 117 -2.82 -1.83 1.18
CA ASP A 117 -2.46 -3.22 1.42
C ASP A 117 -2.23 -3.98 0.09
N LYS A 118 -3.09 -3.77 -0.91
CA LYS A 118 -2.87 -4.30 -2.27
C LYS A 118 -1.56 -3.81 -2.87
N LEU A 119 -1.23 -2.53 -2.69
CA LEU A 119 0.06 -1.97 -3.14
C LEU A 119 1.24 -2.61 -2.40
N GLY A 120 1.09 -2.89 -1.11
CA GLY A 120 2.07 -3.65 -0.33
C GLY A 120 2.36 -5.01 -0.94
N TYR A 121 1.32 -5.82 -1.20
CA TYR A 121 1.49 -7.13 -1.86
C TYR A 121 2.09 -6.99 -3.26
N PHE A 122 1.67 -5.99 -4.03
CA PHE A 122 2.20 -5.70 -5.35
C PHE A 122 3.71 -5.43 -5.29
N LEU A 123 4.17 -4.53 -4.41
CA LEU A 123 5.59 -4.21 -4.25
C LEU A 123 6.40 -5.37 -3.68
N ASN A 124 5.82 -6.14 -2.77
CA ASN A 124 6.46 -7.33 -2.21
C ASN A 124 6.80 -8.35 -3.30
N ASP A 125 5.87 -8.63 -4.21
CA ASP A 125 6.07 -9.54 -5.34
C ASP A 125 6.95 -8.92 -6.43
N LEU A 126 6.77 -7.63 -6.72
CA LEU A 126 7.55 -6.93 -7.74
C LEU A 126 9.04 -6.96 -7.40
N PHE A 127 9.39 -6.62 -6.16
CA PHE A 127 10.77 -6.49 -5.68
C PHE A 127 11.30 -7.73 -4.94
N ASP A 128 10.56 -8.85 -4.95
CA ASP A 128 10.92 -10.12 -4.28
C ASP A 128 11.35 -9.96 -2.80
N LEU A 129 10.61 -9.11 -2.05
CA LEU A 129 10.98 -8.73 -0.68
C LEU A 129 10.71 -9.83 0.36
N LYS A 130 9.86 -10.80 0.02
CA LYS A 130 9.46 -11.94 0.85
C LYS A 130 9.01 -11.54 2.26
N THR A 131 8.24 -10.46 2.35
CA THR A 131 7.75 -9.88 3.61
C THR A 131 6.89 -10.86 4.42
N GLU A 132 6.23 -11.81 3.74
CA GLU A 132 5.45 -12.89 4.35
C GLU A 132 6.27 -13.78 5.29
N THR A 133 7.61 -13.84 5.13
CA THR A 133 8.51 -14.58 6.03
C THR A 133 8.59 -13.97 7.42
N LEU A 134 8.30 -12.66 7.55
CA LEU A 134 8.22 -11.98 8.84
C LEU A 134 6.83 -12.14 9.48
N LYS A 135 5.77 -12.01 8.66
CA LYS A 135 4.39 -12.19 9.08
C LYS A 135 3.51 -12.49 7.87
N THR A 136 2.67 -13.51 7.98
CA THR A 136 1.76 -13.95 6.89
C THR A 136 0.85 -12.83 6.38
N HIS A 137 0.37 -11.97 7.28
CA HIS A 137 -0.42 -10.79 6.95
C HIS A 137 0.35 -9.52 7.30
N PHE A 138 0.68 -8.75 6.26
CA PHE A 138 1.46 -7.52 6.39
C PHE A 138 0.76 -6.36 5.68
N SER A 139 1.07 -5.14 6.13
CA SER A 139 0.58 -3.91 5.52
C SER A 139 1.61 -3.30 4.58
N PHE A 140 1.19 -2.33 3.77
CA PHE A 140 2.09 -1.47 3.00
C PHE A 140 3.28 -0.93 3.82
N PHE A 141 3.02 -0.48 5.05
CA PHE A 141 4.08 0.08 5.90
C PHE A 141 5.08 -0.97 6.40
N THR A 142 4.68 -2.24 6.42
CA THR A 142 5.59 -3.36 6.72
C THR A 142 6.53 -3.60 5.54
N VAL A 143 6.00 -3.55 4.32
CA VAL A 143 6.80 -3.63 3.08
C VAL A 143 7.77 -2.47 2.98
N LEU A 144 7.32 -1.24 3.28
CA LEU A 144 8.18 -0.06 3.28
C LEU A 144 9.34 -0.17 4.30
N ARG A 145 9.07 -0.75 5.47
CA ARG A 145 10.12 -1.06 6.45
C ARG A 145 11.09 -2.10 5.90
N LYS A 146 10.58 -3.16 5.26
CA LYS A 146 11.39 -4.22 4.66
C LYS A 146 12.31 -3.69 3.57
N MET A 147 11.81 -2.83 2.69
CA MET A 147 12.62 -2.15 1.66
C MET A 147 13.80 -1.40 2.27
N ARG A 148 13.57 -0.69 3.38
CA ARG A 148 14.62 0.05 4.10
C ARG A 148 15.66 -0.90 4.69
N GLU A 149 15.22 -1.96 5.36
CA GLU A 149 16.09 -2.94 6.00
C GLU A 149 16.93 -3.73 5.00
N SER A 150 16.39 -4.02 3.81
CA SER A 150 17.10 -4.73 2.75
C SER A 150 17.89 -3.82 1.80
N GLY A 151 17.80 -2.48 1.96
CA GLY A 151 18.44 -1.52 1.05
C GLY A 151 17.89 -1.56 -0.38
N VAL A 152 16.68 -2.09 -0.60
CA VAL A 152 16.11 -2.28 -1.93
C VAL A 152 15.38 -1.01 -2.38
N HIS A 153 15.74 -0.49 -3.55
CA HIS A 153 15.20 0.74 -4.13
C HIS A 153 15.21 1.93 -3.13
N PRO A 154 16.38 2.33 -2.61
CA PRO A 154 16.49 3.31 -1.52
C PRO A 154 15.87 4.67 -1.89
N ALA A 155 16.00 5.10 -3.15
CA ALA A 155 15.40 6.35 -3.63
C ALA A 155 13.86 6.34 -3.58
N LEU A 156 13.23 5.23 -3.98
CA LEU A 156 11.77 5.07 -3.88
C LEU A 156 11.35 4.96 -2.41
N GLN A 157 12.06 4.13 -1.64
CA GLN A 157 11.78 3.90 -0.22
C GLN A 157 11.79 5.22 0.57
N GLN A 158 12.78 6.08 0.35
CA GLN A 158 12.91 7.36 1.04
C GLN A 158 11.71 8.28 0.75
N LYS A 159 11.34 8.46 -0.51
CA LYS A 159 10.18 9.29 -0.90
C LYS A 159 8.86 8.77 -0.32
N LEU A 160 8.66 7.45 -0.32
CA LEU A 160 7.48 6.83 0.29
C LEU A 160 7.47 6.98 1.81
N TYR A 161 8.65 7.01 2.44
CA TYR A 161 8.77 7.25 3.88
C TYR A 161 8.44 8.69 4.25
N GLU A 162 8.88 9.66 3.46
CA GLU A 162 8.53 11.07 3.64
C GLU A 162 7.01 11.28 3.61
N LEU A 163 6.32 10.75 2.59
CA LEU A 163 4.85 10.79 2.52
C LEU A 163 4.17 10.13 3.73
N LYS A 164 4.71 8.99 4.19
CA LYS A 164 4.19 8.33 5.40
C LYS A 164 4.32 9.22 6.62
N ILE A 165 5.44 9.93 6.78
CA ILE A 165 5.67 10.80 7.94
C ILE A 165 4.74 12.01 7.90
N GLU A 166 4.58 12.64 6.74
CA GLU A 166 3.67 13.77 6.55
C GLU A 166 2.22 13.39 6.85
N ALA A 167 1.78 12.21 6.41
CA ALA A 167 0.42 11.73 6.62
C ALA A 167 0.22 10.92 7.92
N LYS A 168 1.21 10.88 8.82
CA LYS A 168 1.19 9.99 10.00
C LYS A 168 -0.05 10.18 10.86
N GLN A 169 -0.37 11.41 11.22
CA GLN A 169 -1.50 11.72 12.11
C GLN A 169 -2.85 11.38 11.45
N PRO A 170 -3.18 11.87 10.23
CA PRO A 170 -4.41 11.48 9.55
C PRO A 170 -4.59 9.97 9.44
N LEU A 171 -3.55 9.25 9.04
CA LEU A 171 -3.64 7.80 8.86
C LEU A 171 -3.82 7.05 10.17
N GLN A 172 -3.28 7.55 11.27
CA GLN A 172 -3.49 6.96 12.59
C GLN A 172 -4.96 7.10 13.01
N VAL A 173 -5.56 8.28 12.83
CA VAL A 173 -6.98 8.52 13.11
C VAL A 173 -7.87 7.62 12.26
N LEU A 174 -7.68 7.63 10.94
CA LEU A 174 -8.47 6.83 10.00
C LEU A 174 -8.32 5.32 10.27
N ARG A 175 -7.12 4.87 10.65
CA ARG A 175 -6.87 3.46 10.97
C ARG A 175 -7.60 3.04 12.23
N ASN A 176 -7.59 3.90 13.26
CA ASN A 176 -8.31 3.63 14.50
C ASN A 176 -9.81 3.54 14.23
N GLN A 177 -10.37 4.48 13.47
CA GLN A 177 -11.79 4.45 13.06
C GLN A 177 -12.15 3.19 12.26
N ARG A 178 -11.32 2.82 11.28
CA ARG A 178 -11.51 1.59 10.49
C ARG A 178 -11.44 0.33 11.34
N ASN A 179 -10.54 0.29 12.34
CA ASN A 179 -10.44 -0.83 13.26
C ASN A 179 -11.67 -0.90 14.17
N MET A 180 -12.12 0.22 14.74
CA MET A 180 -13.36 0.25 15.53
C MET A 180 -14.55 -0.25 14.72
N GLU A 181 -14.67 0.15 13.45
CA GLU A 181 -15.75 -0.32 12.57
C GLU A 181 -15.71 -1.82 12.32
N ILE A 182 -14.53 -2.37 12.03
CA ILE A 182 -14.38 -3.80 11.76
C ILE A 182 -14.56 -4.64 13.02
N HIS A 183 -14.28 -4.07 14.19
CA HIS A 183 -14.37 -4.74 15.48
C HIS A 183 -15.65 -4.39 16.26
N TYR A 184 -16.59 -3.66 15.66
CA TYR A 184 -17.83 -3.17 16.30
C TYR A 184 -18.75 -4.29 16.85
N VAL A 185 -18.49 -5.55 16.49
CA VAL A 185 -19.25 -6.74 16.94
C VAL A 185 -18.45 -7.63 17.92
N ASN A 186 -17.21 -7.25 18.26
CA ASN A 186 -16.35 -8.05 19.13
C ASN A 186 -16.58 -7.72 20.62
N VAL A 187 -16.77 -8.75 21.44
CA VAL A 187 -17.06 -8.64 22.89
C VAL A 187 -15.96 -7.89 23.66
N GLU A 188 -14.70 -7.96 23.22
CA GLU A 188 -13.58 -7.22 23.83
C GLU A 188 -13.68 -5.69 23.67
N MET A 189 -14.48 -5.19 22.73
CA MET A 189 -14.72 -3.76 22.53
C MET A 189 -16.02 -3.25 23.16
N LEU A 190 -16.75 -4.10 23.90
CA LEU A 190 -17.94 -3.66 24.63
C LEU A 190 -17.60 -2.59 25.68
N ASP A 191 -16.43 -2.70 26.33
CA ASP A 191 -15.95 -1.70 27.29
C ASP A 191 -15.60 -0.37 26.62
N ASP A 192 -14.96 -0.40 25.44
CA ASP A 192 -14.68 0.80 24.64
C ASP A 192 -15.97 1.44 24.10
N LEU A 193 -16.95 0.62 23.70
CA LEU A 193 -18.30 1.05 23.32
C LEU A 193 -19.03 1.67 24.51
N MET A 194 -18.95 1.07 25.70
CA MET A 194 -19.55 1.59 26.93
C MET A 194 -18.89 2.87 27.43
N GLN A 195 -17.60 3.10 27.13
CA GLN A 195 -16.91 4.35 27.45
C GLN A 195 -17.15 5.45 26.40
N SER A 196 -17.44 5.10 25.16
CA SER A 196 -17.67 6.04 24.05
C SER A 196 -19.14 6.35 23.79
N HIS A 197 -20.06 5.51 24.26
CA HIS A 197 -21.48 5.73 24.16
C HIS A 197 -22.01 6.47 25.38
N SER A 198 -22.91 7.41 25.12
CA SER A 198 -23.69 8.08 26.15
C SER A 198 -24.53 7.07 26.93
N TYR A 199 -24.77 7.30 28.22
CA TYR A 199 -25.58 6.39 29.04
C TYR A 199 -27.00 6.28 28.48
N LEU A 200 -27.70 5.21 28.81
CA LEU A 200 -29.09 5.02 28.41
C LEU A 200 -29.93 6.23 28.89
N GLY A 201 -30.39 7.07 27.96
CA GLY A 201 -31.11 8.32 28.25
C GLY A 201 -30.38 9.61 27.86
N ASP A 202 -29.08 9.54 27.55
CA ASP A 202 -28.32 10.66 27.02
C ASP A 202 -28.54 10.83 25.51
N ARG A 203 -28.44 12.07 25.03
CA ARG A 203 -28.50 12.36 23.59
C ARG A 203 -27.27 11.80 22.89
N ILE A 204 -27.48 11.30 21.67
CA ILE A 204 -26.39 10.82 20.82
C ILE A 204 -25.85 12.01 20.02
N GLN A 205 -24.63 12.43 20.37
CA GLN A 205 -23.93 13.48 19.64
C GLN A 205 -23.40 12.96 18.31
N VAL A 206 -23.56 13.76 17.26
CA VAL A 206 -22.99 13.51 15.94
C VAL A 206 -21.48 13.70 15.99
N GLU A 207 -20.74 12.81 15.35
CA GLU A 207 -19.29 12.92 15.23
C GLU A 207 -18.85 14.22 14.52
N ASP A 208 -17.59 14.62 14.70
CA ASP A 208 -17.05 15.77 13.95
C ASP A 208 -16.87 15.41 12.48
N ILE A 209 -17.94 15.63 11.70
CA ILE A 209 -18.01 15.35 10.26
C ILE A 209 -16.91 16.13 9.51
N ALA A 210 -16.64 17.37 9.92
CA ALA A 210 -15.69 18.24 9.25
C ALA A 210 -14.26 17.73 9.43
N ASP A 211 -13.87 17.40 10.67
CA ASP A 211 -12.56 16.78 10.93
C ASP A 211 -12.44 15.42 10.24
N ASN A 212 -13.45 14.57 10.35
CA ASN A 212 -13.47 13.26 9.70
C ASN A 212 -13.21 13.33 8.20
N LEU A 213 -13.88 14.26 7.50
CA LEU A 213 -13.66 14.48 6.06
C LEU A 213 -12.29 15.09 5.78
N ALA A 214 -11.79 15.99 6.63
CA ALA A 214 -10.45 16.55 6.48
C ALA A 214 -9.35 15.47 6.61
N GLN A 215 -9.47 14.57 7.59
CA GLN A 215 -8.56 13.43 7.74
C GLN A 215 -8.66 12.50 6.53
N LEU A 216 -9.88 12.18 6.08
CA LEU A 216 -10.10 11.33 4.91
C LEU A 216 -9.49 11.93 3.64
N ASN A 217 -9.64 13.23 3.42
CA ASN A 217 -9.03 13.93 2.28
C ASN A 217 -7.51 13.84 2.30
N ARG A 218 -6.87 14.08 3.45
CA ARG A 218 -5.41 13.94 3.59
C ARG A 218 -4.94 12.51 3.33
N GLY A 219 -5.68 11.53 3.85
CA GLY A 219 -5.38 10.11 3.60
C GLY A 219 -5.53 9.73 2.13
N TYR A 220 -6.58 10.23 1.47
CA TYR A 220 -6.82 10.05 0.04
C TYR A 220 -5.71 10.65 -0.83
N GLU A 221 -5.29 11.89 -0.53
CA GLU A 221 -4.20 12.55 -1.23
C GLU A 221 -2.89 11.76 -1.11
N MET A 222 -2.57 11.29 0.11
CA MET A 222 -1.39 10.45 0.33
C MET A 222 -1.43 9.18 -0.52
N VAL A 223 -2.59 8.51 -0.59
CA VAL A 223 -2.75 7.31 -1.44
C VAL A 223 -2.50 7.65 -2.90
N CYS A 224 -3.09 8.72 -3.43
CA CYS A 224 -2.89 9.13 -4.82
C CYS A 224 -1.41 9.45 -5.11
N MET A 225 -0.75 10.20 -4.23
CA MET A 225 0.68 10.54 -4.36
C MET A 225 1.56 9.29 -4.26
N THR A 226 1.24 8.36 -3.37
CA THR A 226 1.96 7.08 -3.24
C THR A 226 1.87 6.26 -4.51
N MET A 227 0.66 6.15 -5.07
CA MET A 227 0.42 5.44 -6.32
C MET A 227 1.19 6.10 -7.47
N ASP A 228 1.08 7.42 -7.60
CA ASP A 228 1.83 8.18 -8.61
C ASP A 228 3.33 7.93 -8.50
N LEU A 229 3.94 8.11 -7.33
CA LEU A 229 5.37 7.90 -7.10
C LEU A 229 5.82 6.47 -7.46
N VAL A 230 5.10 5.45 -6.99
CA VAL A 230 5.45 4.05 -7.28
C VAL A 230 5.40 3.80 -8.78
N PHE A 231 4.29 4.15 -9.44
CA PHE A 231 4.11 3.83 -10.85
C PHE A 231 5.00 4.67 -11.76
N GLN A 232 5.33 5.92 -11.40
CA GLN A 232 6.37 6.69 -12.08
C GLN A 232 7.73 6.01 -11.96
N TYR A 233 8.13 5.61 -10.75
CA TYR A 233 9.44 5.01 -10.50
C TYR A 233 9.63 3.72 -11.31
N ILE A 234 8.68 2.78 -11.19
CA ILE A 234 8.80 1.47 -11.85
C ILE A 234 8.66 1.56 -13.36
N SER A 235 7.92 2.56 -13.89
CA SER A 235 7.83 2.80 -15.33
C SER A 235 9.15 3.29 -15.91
N ARG A 236 9.93 4.08 -15.17
CA ARG A 236 11.26 4.55 -15.62
C ARG A 236 12.27 3.40 -15.60
N GLY A 237 12.34 2.65 -14.50
CA GLY A 237 13.25 1.52 -14.37
C GLY A 237 13.01 0.39 -15.38
N SER A 238 11.76 0.22 -15.86
CA SER A 238 11.43 -0.72 -16.93
C SER A 238 11.81 -0.25 -18.35
N ILE A 239 12.03 1.05 -18.52
CA ILE A 239 12.46 1.67 -19.78
C ILE A 239 13.97 1.95 -19.64
N GLY A 240 14.77 0.89 -19.54
CA GLY A 240 16.19 0.94 -19.90
C GLY A 240 17.13 1.88 -19.13
N GLU A 241 16.92 2.17 -17.84
CA GLU A 241 18.00 2.70 -16.99
C GLU A 241 18.85 1.53 -16.45
N ASN A 242 19.72 0.98 -17.30
CA ASN A 242 20.92 0.24 -16.88
C ASN A 242 21.93 1.23 -16.28
N GLY A 243 21.58 1.84 -15.13
CA GLY A 243 22.32 2.99 -14.60
C GLY A 243 22.40 3.11 -13.08
N GLU A 244 21.89 2.15 -12.30
CA GLU A 244 22.17 2.08 -10.86
C GLU A 244 22.70 0.67 -10.50
N GLU A 245 24.03 0.63 -10.46
CA GLU A 245 24.96 -0.27 -9.80
C GLU A 245 24.43 -1.61 -9.27
N ASN A 246 24.90 -2.66 -9.95
CA ASN A 246 25.16 -3.97 -9.36
C ASN A 246 25.87 -3.84 -8.01
N HIS A 247 25.13 -4.00 -6.92
CA HIS A 247 25.68 -4.58 -5.69
C HIS A 247 25.39 -6.08 -5.71
N GLY A 248 26.09 -6.76 -6.61
CA GLY A 248 26.29 -8.19 -6.54
C GLY A 248 27.11 -8.52 -5.30
N GLY A 249 26.41 -8.95 -4.24
CA GLY A 249 27.03 -9.62 -3.11
C GLY A 249 27.81 -10.84 -3.59
N GLY A 250 29.13 -10.77 -3.45
CA GLY A 250 30.02 -11.89 -3.71
C GLY A 250 29.65 -13.07 -2.82
N THR A 251 29.19 -14.15 -3.44
CA THR A 251 29.15 -15.46 -2.80
C THR A 251 30.23 -16.29 -3.47
N GLN A 252 31.40 -16.37 -2.83
CA GLN A 252 32.44 -17.33 -3.19
C GLN A 252 31.89 -18.74 -2.89
N ASN A 253 31.45 -19.43 -3.93
CA ASN A 253 31.24 -20.87 -3.85
C ASN A 253 32.58 -21.58 -4.06
N GLY A 254 33.03 -22.23 -3.00
CA GLY A 254 34.13 -23.19 -3.03
C GLY A 254 33.78 -24.37 -3.95
N SER A 255 34.74 -24.73 -4.78
CA SER A 255 34.77 -25.99 -5.52
C SER A 255 36.23 -26.36 -5.74
N TYR A 256 36.80 -27.10 -4.79
CA TYR A 256 37.98 -27.92 -5.05
C TYR A 256 37.69 -29.36 -4.66
N HIS A 257 37.27 -30.13 -5.66
CA HIS A 257 37.40 -31.57 -5.65
C HIS A 257 38.33 -31.95 -6.81
N GLY A 258 39.52 -32.44 -6.45
CA GLY A 258 40.56 -32.88 -7.37
C GLY A 258 41.58 -33.70 -6.57
N GLN A 259 41.31 -34.99 -6.48
CA GLN A 259 42.06 -36.00 -5.74
C GLN A 259 43.44 -36.32 -6.34
N ARG A 260 44.30 -36.84 -5.45
CA ARG A 260 45.41 -37.81 -5.66
C ARG A 260 46.70 -37.28 -6.31
N GLU A 261 47.80 -37.36 -5.56
CA GLU A 261 48.80 -38.43 -5.71
C GLU A 261 49.90 -38.41 -4.61
N ARG A 262 50.21 -39.62 -4.09
CA ARG A 262 51.49 -40.11 -3.51
C ARG A 262 52.03 -39.44 -2.23
N ALA A 263 51.84 -40.01 -1.05
CA ALA A 263 52.52 -41.19 -0.47
C ALA A 263 54.05 -41.03 -0.31
N ARG A 264 54.45 -40.80 0.95
CA ARG A 264 55.56 -41.45 1.69
C ARG A 264 56.84 -41.76 0.92
N GLN A 265 57.93 -41.07 1.29
CA GLN A 265 59.34 -41.50 1.37
C GLN A 265 60.11 -40.26 1.87
N ASN A 266 61.12 -40.27 2.72
CA ASN A 266 61.75 -41.27 3.57
C ASN A 266 62.46 -40.43 4.64
N GLY A 267 62.17 -40.68 5.91
CA GLY A 267 63.05 -40.26 6.99
C GLY A 267 64.10 -41.34 7.19
N GLY A 268 65.38 -40.97 7.12
CA GLY A 268 66.47 -41.80 7.58
C GLY A 268 67.72 -41.78 6.70
N ALA A 269 68.75 -41.11 7.20
CA ALA A 269 70.14 -41.58 7.37
C ALA A 269 71.21 -40.62 6.80
N ASP A 270 72.03 -40.08 7.71
CA ASP A 270 73.51 -40.11 7.63
C ASP A 270 74.04 -39.85 9.06
N ALA A 271 74.60 -40.85 9.76
CA ALA A 271 76.03 -41.21 9.90
C ALA A 271 76.88 -40.03 10.45
N GLY A 272 77.68 -40.13 11.52
CA GLY A 272 78.30 -41.24 12.22
C GLY A 272 79.80 -40.91 12.39
N GLN A 273 80.29 -40.73 13.63
CA GLN A 273 81.70 -40.73 14.10
C GLN A 273 81.68 -40.38 15.60
N SER A 274 82.46 -40.92 16.55
CA SER A 274 83.39 -42.05 16.65
C SER A 274 83.55 -42.35 18.15
N ARG A 275 83.92 -43.59 18.50
CA ARG A 275 84.30 -44.03 19.85
C ARG A 275 85.65 -43.43 20.31
N VAL A 276 85.83 -43.40 21.64
CA VAL A 276 87.07 -43.48 22.46
C VAL A 276 88.32 -42.81 21.89
#